data_AF-A0A954LD74-F1
#
_entry.id   AF-A0A954LD74-F1
#
_cell.length_a   1.000
_cell.length_b   1.000
_cell.length_c   1.000
_cell.angle_alpha   90.00
_cell.angle_beta   90.00
_cell.angle_gamma   90.00
#
_symmetry.space_group_name_H-M   'P 1'
#
loop_
_entity.id
_entity.type
_entity.pdbx_description
1 polymer ?
#
loop_
_entity_poly.entity_id
_entity_poly.type
_entity_poly.pdbx_seq_one_letter_code
_entity_poly.pdbx_strand_id
1 'polypeptide(L)'
;MKIEDCIIAIERRTAGGCLELGIAFLRRFAWPVTRLTLWYAVPSCLIVWYLHFFFFFSLFWAIPLFATFQALWSAALVAAIGPQVFGVPMSPGKATRAVLRRSILYLFLTGFFRLLQLLLSMAMLFPGLIANVLIESWSGHLAEVMFLENTSANRVTSRLSWLCGGGGYGRNFGRLMMLWSFALVLIPAVMVTLDGLMWLLTSNTVWIGPLIDALSGLDQEQKFWSLISDEPGFLLMTQVSLWLSMPVLRIAWFVCYLDQRIRNECWDLDLQFRMEAIRLEHAA
;
A
#
# COMPACT_ATOMS: atom_id res chain seq x y z
N MET A 1 18.11 -16.69 18.60
CA MET A 1 19.40 -15.99 18.76
C MET A 1 19.19 -14.58 18.20
N LYS A 2 19.20 -13.55 19.05
CA LYS A 2 18.80 -12.18 18.65
C LYS A 2 19.98 -11.49 17.95
N ILE A 3 19.75 -10.97 16.75
CA ILE A 3 20.62 -9.95 16.17
C ILE A 3 20.44 -8.71 17.05
N GLU A 4 21.48 -8.32 17.81
CA GLU A 4 21.40 -7.25 18.80
C GLU A 4 21.13 -5.86 18.17
N ASP A 5 21.29 -5.73 16.85
CA ASP A 5 21.14 -4.49 16.09
C ASP A 5 19.90 -4.43 15.16
N CYS A 6 19.06 -5.48 15.10
CA CYS A 6 17.84 -5.45 14.30
C CYS A 6 16.71 -4.72 15.04
N ILE A 7 16.12 -3.71 14.39
CA ILE A 7 15.00 -2.95 14.96
C ILE A 7 13.73 -3.82 15.08
N ILE A 8 13.60 -4.85 14.25
CA ILE A 8 12.48 -5.79 14.25
C ILE A 8 12.97 -7.15 14.76
N ALA A 9 12.40 -7.62 15.87
CA ALA A 9 12.70 -8.93 16.42
C ALA A 9 12.21 -10.06 15.50
N ILE A 10 13.12 -10.97 15.16
CA ILE A 10 12.92 -12.09 14.24
C ILE A 10 12.18 -13.21 14.97
N GLU A 11 10.86 -13.23 14.81
CA GLU A 11 9.97 -14.19 15.44
C GLU A 11 8.82 -14.52 14.48
N ARG A 12 8.25 -15.73 14.62
CA ARG A 12 7.07 -16.14 13.83
C ARG A 12 5.84 -15.37 14.32
N ARG A 13 5.22 -14.58 13.45
CA ARG A 13 4.07 -13.74 13.78
C ARG A 13 2.79 -14.18 13.06
N THR A 14 1.66 -13.93 13.71
CA THR A 14 0.33 -13.97 13.08
C THR A 14 0.12 -12.71 12.25
N ALA A 15 -0.90 -12.69 11.38
CA ALA A 15 -1.22 -11.49 10.59
C ALA A 15 -1.54 -10.27 11.48
N GLY A 16 -2.19 -10.49 12.64
CA GLY A 16 -2.41 -9.45 13.65
C GLY A 16 -1.11 -8.94 14.27
N GLY A 17 -0.18 -9.84 14.62
CA GLY A 17 1.15 -9.44 15.09
C GLY A 17 1.96 -8.66 14.05
N CYS A 18 1.77 -8.92 12.75
CA CYS A 18 2.36 -8.11 11.69
C CYS A 18 1.74 -6.71 11.60
N LEU A 19 0.42 -6.60 11.79
CA LEU A 19 -0.29 -5.32 11.81
C LEU A 19 0.14 -4.46 13.00
N GLU A 20 0.17 -5.03 14.21
CA GLU A 20 0.61 -4.35 15.43
C GLU A 20 2.04 -3.83 15.29
N LEU A 21 2.94 -4.67 14.77
CA LEU A 21 4.32 -4.25 14.52
C LEU A 21 4.38 -3.15 13.45
N GLY A 22 3.56 -3.23 12.41
CA GLY A 22 3.45 -2.19 11.39
C GLY A 22 3.02 -0.85 11.98
N ILE A 23 2.06 -0.85 12.92
CA ILE A 23 1.60 0.35 13.64
C ILE A 23 2.71 0.87 14.57
N ALA A 24 3.38 0.00 15.31
CA ALA A 24 4.50 0.38 16.17
C ALA A 24 5.65 1.00 15.36
N PHE A 25 5.95 0.43 14.20
CA PHE A 25 6.94 0.96 13.26
C PHE A 25 6.52 2.34 12.73
N LEU A 26 5.26 2.48 12.30
CA LEU A 26 4.74 3.76 11.83
C LEU A 26 4.80 4.83 12.92
N ARG A 27 4.51 4.50 14.17
CA ARG A 27 4.62 5.44 15.31
C ARG A 27 6.05 5.92 15.50
N ARG A 28 7.05 5.05 15.37
CA ARG A 28 8.47 5.40 15.51
C ARG A 28 8.99 6.23 14.34
N PHE A 29 8.54 5.92 13.12
CA PHE A 29 9.01 6.55 11.88
C PHE A 29 7.93 7.41 11.21
N ALA A 30 7.04 8.00 12.00
CA ALA A 30 5.87 8.72 11.52
C ALA A 30 6.28 9.85 10.57
N TRP A 31 7.28 10.64 10.96
CA TRP A 31 7.71 11.79 10.17
C TRP A 31 8.31 11.41 8.79
N PRO A 32 9.31 10.52 8.68
CA PRO A 32 9.79 10.06 7.38
C PRO A 32 8.71 9.45 6.49
N VAL A 33 7.81 8.64 7.07
CA VAL A 33 6.73 7.99 6.34
C VAL A 33 5.71 9.02 5.84
N THR A 34 5.25 9.93 6.70
CA THR A 34 4.30 10.99 6.31
C THR A 34 4.90 11.90 5.24
N ARG A 35 6.17 12.30 5.38
CA ARG A 35 6.86 13.10 4.36
C ARG A 35 6.90 12.38 3.01
N LEU A 36 7.22 11.09 3.00
CA LEU A 36 7.21 10.29 1.78
C LEU A 36 5.79 10.18 1.20
N THR A 37 4.78 9.94 2.04
CA THR A 37 3.38 9.88 1.61
C THR A 37 2.93 11.18 0.98
N LEU A 38 3.27 12.33 1.56
CA LEU A 38 2.92 13.65 1.01
C LEU A 38 3.49 13.89 -0.40
N TRP A 39 4.69 13.37 -0.70
CA TRP A 39 5.29 13.50 -2.03
C TRP A 39 4.50 12.80 -3.14
N TYR A 40 3.66 11.83 -2.82
CA TYR A 40 2.81 11.13 -3.78
C TYR A 40 1.33 11.53 -3.64
N ALA A 41 0.87 11.72 -2.40
CA ALA A 41 -0.50 12.09 -2.11
C ALA A 41 -0.84 13.49 -2.63
N VAL A 42 0.01 14.49 -2.38
CA VAL A 42 -0.28 15.88 -2.81
C VAL A 42 -0.36 15.98 -4.34
N PRO A 43 0.62 15.48 -5.13
CA PRO A 43 0.48 15.51 -6.59
C PRO A 43 -0.71 14.69 -7.09
N SER A 44 -1.00 13.53 -6.49
CA SER A 44 -2.17 12.73 -6.84
C SER A 44 -3.47 13.53 -6.68
N CYS A 45 -3.67 14.14 -5.50
CA CYS A 45 -4.88 14.92 -5.22
C CYS A 45 -4.97 16.17 -6.08
N LEU A 46 -3.85 16.87 -6.32
CA LEU A 46 -3.83 18.06 -7.18
C LEU A 46 -4.17 17.74 -8.64
N ILE A 47 -3.66 16.63 -9.18
CA ILE A 47 -3.98 16.18 -10.54
C ILE A 47 -5.47 15.83 -10.63
N VAL A 48 -6.02 15.14 -9.64
CA VAL A 48 -7.44 14.75 -9.63
C VAL A 48 -8.33 15.98 -9.56
N TRP A 49 -7.99 16.93 -8.69
CA TRP A 49 -8.70 18.20 -8.60
C TRP A 49 -8.63 19.00 -9.91
N TYR A 50 -7.45 19.10 -10.52
CA TYR A 50 -7.26 19.76 -11.82
C TYR A 50 -8.08 19.09 -12.92
N LEU A 51 -8.00 17.76 -13.04
CA LEU A 51 -8.74 17.01 -14.06
C LEU A 51 -10.24 17.15 -13.85
N HIS A 52 -10.71 17.12 -12.60
CA HIS A 52 -12.11 17.30 -12.28
C HIS A 52 -12.60 18.70 -12.69
N PHE A 53 -11.85 19.74 -12.32
CA PHE A 53 -12.22 21.13 -12.60
C PHE A 53 -12.30 21.44 -14.10
N PHE A 54 -11.38 20.90 -14.92
CA PHE A 54 -11.32 21.23 -16.35
C PHE A 54 -12.00 20.22 -17.28
N PHE A 55 -12.15 18.96 -16.86
CA PHE A 55 -12.59 17.87 -17.74
C PHE A 55 -13.76 17.05 -17.17
N PHE A 56 -14.39 17.50 -16.08
CA PHE A 56 -15.47 16.76 -15.41
C PHE A 56 -15.07 15.31 -15.06
N PHE A 57 -13.84 15.17 -14.57
CA PHE A 57 -13.24 13.89 -14.22
C PHE A 57 -13.95 13.28 -13.00
N SER A 58 -14.63 12.15 -13.21
CA SER A 58 -15.38 11.43 -12.18
C SER A 58 -14.51 10.52 -11.32
N LEU A 59 -15.08 9.99 -10.22
CA LEU A 59 -14.40 9.01 -9.34
C LEU A 59 -13.87 7.80 -10.12
N PHE A 60 -14.59 7.39 -11.16
CA PHE A 60 -14.23 6.27 -12.01
C PHE A 60 -12.81 6.40 -12.55
N TRP A 61 -12.43 7.60 -12.97
CA TRP A 61 -11.10 7.90 -13.49
C TRP A 61 -10.09 8.26 -12.39
N ALA A 62 -10.57 8.71 -11.24
CA ALA A 62 -9.74 8.98 -10.07
C ALA A 62 -9.14 7.70 -9.46
N ILE A 63 -9.84 6.56 -9.55
CA ILE A 63 -9.39 5.24 -9.07
C ILE A 63 -8.09 4.76 -9.75
N PRO A 64 -8.01 4.65 -11.10
CA PRO A 64 -6.78 4.18 -11.77
C PRO A 64 -5.61 5.15 -11.59
N LEU A 65 -5.88 6.46 -11.52
CA LEU A 65 -4.86 7.46 -11.22
C LEU A 65 -4.31 7.28 -9.80
N PHE A 66 -5.19 7.15 -8.80
CA PHE A 66 -4.80 6.83 -7.43
C PHE A 66 -4.01 5.52 -7.37
N ALA A 67 -4.45 4.46 -8.04
CA ALA A 67 -3.78 3.17 -8.06
C ALA A 67 -2.34 3.25 -8.62
N THR A 68 -2.11 4.12 -9.60
CA THR A 68 -0.78 4.36 -10.19
C THR A 68 0.13 5.08 -9.20
N PHE A 69 -0.33 6.17 -8.59
CA PHE A 69 0.43 6.87 -7.56
C PHE A 69 0.68 5.99 -6.33
N GLN A 70 -0.31 5.19 -5.93
CA GLN A 70 -0.21 4.24 -4.84
C GLN A 70 0.84 3.17 -5.12
N ALA A 71 0.94 2.66 -6.36
CA ALA A 71 1.97 1.69 -6.72
C ALA A 71 3.37 2.28 -6.59
N LEU A 72 3.59 3.49 -7.12
CA LEU A 72 4.87 4.19 -7.01
C LEU A 72 5.24 4.51 -5.56
N TRP A 73 4.27 4.97 -4.77
CA TRP A 73 4.45 5.22 -3.35
C TRP A 73 4.76 3.93 -2.58
N SER A 74 4.05 2.83 -2.87
CA SER A 74 4.26 1.50 -2.28
C SER A 74 5.70 1.01 -2.52
N ALA A 75 6.20 1.15 -3.75
CA ALA A 75 7.59 0.85 -4.09
C ALA A 75 8.58 1.74 -3.33
N ALA A 76 8.31 3.05 -3.27
CA ALA A 76 9.20 3.99 -2.59
C ALA A 76 9.22 3.74 -1.08
N LEU A 77 8.08 3.36 -0.51
CA LEU A 77 7.96 3.01 0.89
C LEU A 77 8.78 1.76 1.22
N VAL A 78 8.71 0.72 0.39
CA VAL A 78 9.56 -0.48 0.54
C VAL A 78 11.04 -0.14 0.41
N ALA A 79 11.41 0.67 -0.60
CA ALA A 79 12.80 1.10 -0.78
C ALA A 79 13.32 1.96 0.39
N ALA A 80 12.42 2.65 1.11
CA ALA A 80 12.76 3.42 2.30
C ALA A 80 12.83 2.56 3.57
N ILE A 81 11.87 1.65 3.78
CA ILE A 81 11.77 0.80 4.97
C ILE A 81 12.76 -0.35 4.94
N GLY A 82 13.00 -0.95 3.77
CA GLY A 82 13.88 -2.09 3.58
C GLY A 82 15.24 -1.94 4.29
N PRO A 83 16.02 -0.88 4.00
CA PRO A 83 17.29 -0.62 4.67
C PRO A 83 17.15 -0.38 6.19
N GLN A 84 16.04 0.20 6.65
CA GLN A 84 15.80 0.50 8.07
C GLN A 84 15.68 -0.75 8.93
N VAL A 85 15.27 -1.88 8.35
CA VAL A 85 15.28 -3.20 9.03
C VAL A 85 16.70 -3.59 9.47
N PHE A 86 17.72 -3.10 8.75
CA PHE A 86 19.14 -3.33 9.00
C PHE A 86 19.85 -2.16 9.70
N GLY A 87 19.09 -1.25 10.33
CA GLY A 87 19.66 -0.10 11.04
C GLY A 87 20.13 1.04 10.14
N VAL A 88 20.02 0.94 8.82
CA VAL A 88 20.35 2.05 7.90
C VAL A 88 19.26 3.12 7.96
N PRO A 89 19.59 4.40 8.18
CA PRO A 89 18.59 5.44 8.34
C PRO A 89 17.73 5.62 7.09
N MET A 90 16.42 5.73 7.30
CA MET A 90 15.46 6.05 6.26
C MET A 90 15.78 7.36 5.54
N SER A 91 15.79 7.31 4.21
CA SER A 91 15.96 8.50 3.37
C SER A 91 14.94 8.51 2.23
N PRO A 92 13.81 9.25 2.39
CA PRO A 92 12.76 9.37 1.38
C PRO A 92 13.30 9.74 -0.01
N GLY A 93 14.24 10.70 -0.08
CA GLY A 93 14.81 11.17 -1.35
C GLY A 93 15.70 10.15 -2.07
N LYS A 94 16.29 9.18 -1.36
CA LYS A 94 17.06 8.09 -1.98
C LYS A 94 16.10 7.02 -2.50
N ALA A 95 15.08 6.69 -1.72
CA ALA A 95 14.04 5.73 -2.09
C ALA A 95 13.27 6.17 -3.34
N THR A 96 12.80 7.41 -3.40
CA THR A 96 12.10 7.95 -4.58
C THR A 96 12.99 7.93 -5.83
N ARG A 97 14.28 8.31 -5.71
CA ARG A 97 15.21 8.24 -6.85
C ARG A 97 15.46 6.81 -7.33
N ALA A 98 15.52 5.83 -6.43
CA ALA A 98 15.67 4.43 -6.80
C ALA A 98 14.45 3.92 -7.59
N VAL A 99 13.24 4.29 -7.15
CA VAL A 99 11.99 3.96 -7.86
C VAL A 99 11.93 4.64 -9.21
N LEU A 100 12.25 5.93 -9.30
CA LEU A 100 12.22 6.67 -10.57
C LEU A 100 13.16 6.09 -11.64
N ARG A 101 14.31 5.53 -11.25
CA ARG A 101 15.23 4.87 -12.19
C ARG A 101 14.67 3.57 -12.78
N ARG A 102 13.77 2.90 -12.08
CA ARG A 102 13.15 1.63 -12.51
C ARG A 102 11.63 1.76 -12.73
N SER A 103 11.13 2.99 -12.81
CA SER A 103 9.69 3.28 -12.79
C SER A 103 9.00 2.70 -14.01
N ILE A 104 9.60 2.78 -15.19
CA ILE A 104 9.01 2.26 -16.44
C ILE A 104 8.77 0.75 -16.33
N LEU A 105 9.80 -0.01 -15.96
CA LEU A 105 9.69 -1.46 -15.80
C LEU A 105 8.70 -1.83 -14.69
N TYR A 106 8.78 -1.15 -13.55
CA TYR A 106 7.89 -1.40 -12.42
C TYR A 106 6.44 -1.10 -12.78
N LEU A 107 6.17 0.06 -13.39
CA LEU A 107 4.85 0.49 -13.84
C LEU A 107 4.29 -0.43 -14.93
N PHE A 108 5.13 -0.95 -15.82
CA PHE A 108 4.70 -1.93 -16.80
C PHE A 108 4.22 -3.22 -16.13
N LEU A 109 5.02 -3.77 -15.21
CA LEU A 109 4.68 -4.99 -14.47
C LEU A 109 3.46 -4.80 -13.56
N THR A 110 3.40 -3.71 -12.78
CA THR A 110 2.23 -3.40 -11.95
C THR A 110 1.02 -3.03 -12.78
N GLY A 111 1.22 -2.35 -13.92
CA GLY A 111 0.15 -1.89 -14.80
C GLY A 111 -0.62 -3.06 -15.37
N PHE A 112 0.05 -4.15 -15.74
CA PHE A 112 -0.60 -5.39 -16.14
C PHE A 112 -1.52 -5.95 -15.05
N PHE A 113 -1.03 -6.11 -13.82
CA PHE A 113 -1.85 -6.63 -12.71
C PHE A 113 -2.97 -5.67 -12.31
N ARG A 114 -2.71 -4.36 -12.31
CA ARG A 114 -3.70 -3.33 -11.98
C ARG A 114 -4.80 -3.21 -13.04
N LEU A 115 -4.47 -3.36 -14.33
CA LEU A 115 -5.45 -3.42 -15.40
C LEU A 115 -6.34 -4.66 -15.26
N LEU A 116 -5.74 -5.82 -14.99
CA LEU A 116 -6.49 -7.05 -14.75
C LEU A 116 -7.43 -6.91 -13.55
N GLN A 117 -6.94 -6.34 -12.44
CA GLN A 117 -7.73 -6.03 -11.25
C GLN A 117 -8.89 -5.07 -11.57
N LEU A 118 -8.63 -4.00 -12.31
CA LEU A 118 -9.66 -3.04 -12.72
C LEU A 118 -10.74 -3.71 -13.57
N LEU A 119 -10.35 -4.47 -14.60
CA LEU A 119 -11.29 -5.17 -15.48
C LEU A 119 -12.16 -6.18 -14.72
N LEU A 120 -11.58 -6.92 -13.78
CA LEU A 120 -12.33 -7.87 -12.95
C LEU A 120 -13.23 -7.18 -11.94
N SER A 121 -12.79 -6.05 -11.38
CA SER A 121 -13.60 -5.22 -10.48
C SER A 121 -14.80 -4.59 -11.18
N MET A 122 -14.63 -4.21 -12.45
CA MET A 122 -15.69 -3.67 -13.30
C MET A 122 -16.73 -4.73 -13.68
N ALA A 123 -16.29 -5.98 -13.90
CA ALA A 123 -17.17 -7.05 -14.35
C ALA A 123 -18.13 -7.53 -13.24
N MET A 124 -17.71 -7.52 -11.97
CA MET A 124 -18.52 -7.97 -10.85
C MET A 124 -18.08 -7.29 -9.53
N LEU A 125 -19.00 -6.65 -8.78
CA LEU A 125 -18.67 -5.95 -7.52
C LEU A 125 -18.01 -6.88 -6.48
N PHE A 126 -18.73 -7.92 -6.03
CA PHE A 126 -18.25 -8.82 -4.98
C PHE A 126 -17.21 -9.84 -5.48
N PRO A 127 -17.44 -10.55 -6.61
CA PRO A 127 -16.42 -11.41 -7.20
C PRO A 127 -15.16 -10.66 -7.62
N GLY A 128 -15.26 -9.41 -8.06
CA GLY A 128 -14.13 -8.56 -8.40
C GLY A 128 -13.26 -8.20 -7.20
N LEU A 129 -13.87 -7.93 -6.03
CA LEU A 129 -13.13 -7.74 -4.78
C LEU A 129 -12.34 -9.00 -4.38
N ILE A 130 -12.96 -10.18 -4.47
CA ILE A 130 -12.27 -11.46 -4.20
C ILE A 130 -11.15 -11.68 -5.23
N ALA A 131 -11.41 -11.43 -6.50
CA ALA A 131 -10.42 -11.56 -7.57
C ALA A 131 -9.21 -10.64 -7.33
N ASN A 132 -9.42 -9.42 -6.82
CA ASN A 132 -8.32 -8.53 -6.44
C ASN A 132 -7.44 -9.16 -5.36
N VAL A 133 -8.03 -9.71 -4.30
CA VAL A 133 -7.29 -10.39 -3.24
C VAL A 133 -6.52 -11.59 -3.77
N LEU A 134 -7.10 -12.35 -4.71
CA LEU A 134 -6.45 -13.50 -5.35
C LEU A 134 -5.26 -13.12 -6.24
N ILE A 135 -5.34 -11.96 -6.91
CA ILE A 135 -4.22 -11.44 -7.72
C ILE A 135 -3.14 -10.86 -6.82
N GLU A 136 -3.51 -10.12 -5.78
CA GLU A 136 -2.56 -9.54 -4.81
C GLU A 136 -1.90 -10.61 -3.95
N SER A 137 -2.54 -11.75 -3.67
CA SER A 137 -1.89 -12.83 -2.91
C SER A 137 -0.72 -13.46 -3.67
N TRP A 138 -0.74 -13.36 -5.01
CA TRP A 138 0.38 -13.74 -5.88
C TRP A 138 1.37 -12.60 -6.13
N SER A 139 0.88 -11.43 -6.55
CA SER A 139 1.71 -10.30 -7.00
C SER A 139 2.07 -9.29 -5.90
N GLY A 140 1.49 -9.40 -4.72
CA GLY A 140 1.52 -8.34 -3.71
C GLY A 140 2.91 -8.02 -3.16
N HIS A 141 3.86 -8.95 -3.25
CA HIS A 141 5.25 -8.75 -2.82
C HIS A 141 6.20 -8.28 -3.94
N LEU A 142 5.66 -7.84 -5.08
CA LEU A 142 6.44 -7.39 -6.23
C LEU A 142 7.41 -6.25 -5.86
N ALA A 143 6.97 -5.29 -5.06
CA ALA A 143 7.80 -4.17 -4.64
C ALA A 143 8.99 -4.64 -3.78
N GLU A 144 8.77 -5.57 -2.87
CA GLU A 144 9.80 -6.18 -2.03
C GLU A 144 10.81 -6.96 -2.88
N VAL A 145 10.35 -7.80 -3.80
CA VAL A 145 11.25 -8.56 -4.68
C VAL A 145 12.09 -7.64 -5.58
N MET A 146 11.51 -6.55 -6.11
CA MET A 146 12.23 -5.66 -7.02
C MET A 146 13.14 -4.64 -6.33
N PHE A 147 12.73 -4.09 -5.19
CA PHE A 147 13.42 -2.98 -4.53
C PHE A 147 14.18 -3.38 -3.27
N LEU A 148 13.67 -4.33 -2.48
CA LEU A 148 14.38 -4.85 -1.31
C LEU A 148 15.37 -5.96 -1.70
N GLU A 149 14.93 -6.97 -2.46
CA GLU A 149 15.84 -8.04 -2.93
C GLU A 149 16.71 -7.61 -4.13
N ASN A 150 16.38 -6.48 -4.76
CA ASN A 150 17.06 -5.97 -5.96
C ASN A 150 17.08 -7.00 -7.12
N THR A 151 16.01 -7.79 -7.26
CA THR A 151 15.92 -8.86 -8.26
C THR A 151 15.77 -8.31 -9.69
N SER A 152 16.46 -8.93 -10.64
CA SER A 152 16.35 -8.63 -12.08
C SER A 152 14.98 -9.02 -12.64
N ALA A 153 14.42 -8.25 -13.59
CA ALA A 153 13.10 -8.46 -14.21
C ALA A 153 12.80 -9.92 -14.56
N ASN A 154 13.74 -10.60 -15.22
CA ASN A 154 13.59 -11.98 -15.70
C ASN A 154 13.43 -13.02 -14.58
N ARG A 155 13.82 -12.68 -13.34
CA ARG A 155 13.75 -13.56 -12.16
C ARG A 155 12.66 -13.16 -11.18
N VAL A 156 11.96 -12.05 -11.43
CA VAL A 156 10.91 -11.56 -10.52
C VAL A 156 9.73 -12.55 -10.47
N THR A 157 9.30 -13.06 -11.62
CA THR A 157 8.17 -14.00 -11.71
C THR A 157 8.49 -15.35 -11.07
N SER A 158 9.70 -15.88 -11.28
CA SER A 158 10.13 -17.12 -10.63
C SER A 158 10.28 -16.94 -9.11
N ARG A 159 10.68 -15.75 -8.68
CA ARG A 159 10.78 -15.43 -7.26
C ARG A 159 9.41 -15.32 -6.58
N LEU A 160 8.46 -14.66 -7.24
CA LEU A 160 7.07 -14.57 -6.77
C LEU A 160 6.40 -15.96 -6.74
N SER A 161 6.57 -16.77 -7.79
CA SER A 161 6.03 -18.13 -7.81
C SER A 161 6.61 -19.00 -6.71
N TRP A 162 7.90 -18.86 -6.41
CA TRP A 162 8.54 -19.53 -5.28
C TRP A 162 7.95 -19.09 -3.93
N LEU A 163 7.74 -17.79 -3.72
CA LEU A 163 7.10 -17.27 -2.51
C LEU A 163 5.68 -17.83 -2.33
N CYS A 164 4.94 -17.98 -3.42
CA CYS A 164 3.60 -18.55 -3.42
C CYS A 164 3.58 -20.10 -3.29
N GLY A 165 4.70 -20.78 -3.54
CA GLY A 165 4.84 -22.22 -3.42
C GLY A 165 4.71 -22.73 -1.97
N GLY A 166 4.53 -24.05 -1.81
CA GLY A 166 4.51 -24.70 -0.49
C GLY A 166 3.45 -24.14 0.48
N GLY A 167 2.28 -23.73 -0.03
CA GLY A 167 1.21 -23.11 0.77
C GLY A 167 1.44 -21.61 1.08
N GLY A 168 2.47 -20.98 0.51
CA GLY A 168 2.71 -19.54 0.64
C GLY A 168 1.56 -18.69 0.10
N TYR A 169 0.95 -19.11 -1.01
CA TYR A 169 -0.23 -18.43 -1.59
C TYR A 169 -1.39 -18.33 -0.60
N GLY A 170 -1.78 -19.45 0.03
CA GLY A 170 -2.88 -19.47 1.01
C GLY A 170 -2.59 -18.61 2.25
N ARG A 171 -1.34 -18.57 2.70
CA ARG A 171 -0.90 -17.68 3.79
C ARG A 171 -1.03 -16.20 3.39
N ASN A 172 -0.60 -15.86 2.18
CA ASN A 172 -0.69 -14.49 1.66
C ASN A 172 -2.14 -14.06 1.46
N PHE A 173 -2.98 -14.96 0.95
CA PHE A 173 -4.41 -14.76 0.86
C PHE A 173 -5.03 -14.47 2.23
N GLY A 174 -4.77 -15.30 3.25
CA GLY A 174 -5.30 -15.09 4.60
C GLY A 174 -4.84 -13.77 5.23
N ARG A 175 -3.59 -13.37 5.00
CA ARG A 175 -3.05 -12.07 5.45
C ARG A 175 -3.72 -10.90 4.76
N LEU A 176 -3.89 -10.98 3.44
CA LEU A 176 -4.58 -9.93 2.69
C LEU A 176 -6.04 -9.82 3.12
N MET A 177 -6.75 -10.93 3.29
CA MET A 177 -8.12 -10.92 3.80
C MET A 177 -8.21 -10.19 5.14
N MET A 178 -7.31 -10.47 6.08
CA MET A 178 -7.26 -9.75 7.36
C MET A 178 -6.98 -8.25 7.17
N LEU A 179 -5.98 -7.89 6.34
CA LEU A 179 -5.65 -6.48 6.10
C LEU A 179 -6.78 -5.73 5.39
N TRP A 180 -7.49 -6.37 4.47
CA TRP A 180 -8.67 -5.84 3.80
C TRP A 180 -9.82 -5.66 4.78
N SER A 181 -10.10 -6.63 5.65
CA SER A 181 -11.10 -6.48 6.72
C SER A 181 -10.75 -5.32 7.66
N PHE A 182 -9.47 -5.16 8.00
CA PHE A 182 -9.03 -4.01 8.79
C PHE A 182 -9.17 -2.69 8.01
N ALA A 183 -8.86 -2.67 6.71
CA ALA A 183 -9.03 -1.51 5.84
C ALA A 183 -10.50 -1.07 5.72
N LEU A 184 -11.43 -2.02 5.64
CA LEU A 184 -12.87 -1.76 5.60
C LEU A 184 -13.39 -1.06 6.86
N VAL A 185 -12.67 -1.14 7.98
CA VAL A 185 -12.99 -0.40 9.21
C VAL A 185 -12.20 0.90 9.29
N LEU A 186 -10.90 0.84 8.99
CA LEU A 186 -9.99 2.00 9.13
C LEU A 186 -10.36 3.13 8.17
N ILE A 187 -10.61 2.83 6.89
CA ILE A 187 -10.87 3.86 5.88
C ILE A 187 -12.17 4.63 6.23
N PRO A 188 -13.32 3.98 6.49
CA PRO A 188 -14.52 4.71 6.91
C PRO A 188 -14.34 5.46 8.23
N ALA A 189 -13.60 4.90 9.20
CA ALA A 189 -13.31 5.62 10.44
C ALA A 189 -12.53 6.91 10.20
N VAL A 190 -11.51 6.87 9.31
CA VAL A 190 -10.77 8.07 8.90
C VAL A 190 -11.68 9.05 8.15
N MET A 191 -12.52 8.57 7.23
CA MET A 191 -13.47 9.41 6.49
C MET A 191 -14.42 10.15 7.43
N VAL A 192 -15.06 9.44 8.37
CA VAL A 192 -15.96 10.03 9.37
C VAL A 192 -15.22 11.05 10.24
N THR A 193 -13.98 10.75 10.62
CA THR A 193 -13.15 11.66 11.43
C THR A 193 -12.85 12.95 10.66
N LEU A 194 -12.43 12.85 9.40
CA LEU A 194 -12.16 14.02 8.57
C LEU A 194 -13.42 14.82 8.27
N ASP A 195 -14.55 14.16 8.02
CA ASP A 195 -15.82 14.83 7.77
C ASP A 195 -16.33 15.57 9.02
N GLY A 196 -16.17 14.97 10.20
CA GLY A 196 -16.47 15.63 11.47
C GLY A 196 -15.56 16.84 11.74
N LEU A 197 -14.27 16.76 11.38
CA LEU A 197 -13.35 17.90 11.44
C LEU A 197 -13.76 19.01 10.47
N MET A 198 -14.19 18.66 9.25
CA MET A 198 -14.71 19.65 8.30
C MET A 198 -15.97 20.32 8.83
N TRP A 199 -16.91 19.56 9.38
CA TRP A 199 -18.10 20.11 9.99
C TRP A 199 -17.77 21.09 11.13
N LEU A 200 -16.79 20.77 11.99
CA LEU A 200 -16.35 21.67 13.05
C LEU A 200 -15.75 22.99 12.49
N LEU A 201 -15.02 22.91 11.37
CA LEU A 201 -14.25 24.04 10.82
C LEU A 201 -15.08 24.93 9.89
N THR A 202 -16.01 24.35 9.12
CA THR A 202 -16.75 25.06 8.07
C THR A 202 -18.27 25.02 8.25
N SER A 203 -18.76 24.37 9.32
CA SER A 203 -20.18 24.08 9.56
C SER A 203 -20.85 23.25 8.45
N ASN A 204 -20.06 22.66 7.55
CA ASN A 204 -20.53 21.86 6.43
C ASN A 204 -19.86 20.48 6.44
N THR A 205 -20.65 19.44 6.19
CA THR A 205 -20.12 18.10 5.89
C THR A 205 -19.79 18.01 4.40
N VAL A 206 -18.69 17.36 4.08
CA VAL A 206 -18.21 17.16 2.70
C VAL A 206 -18.58 15.76 2.21
N TRP A 207 -18.79 14.81 3.12
CA TRP A 207 -18.96 13.41 2.78
C TRP A 207 -20.25 12.80 3.33
N ILE A 208 -20.52 12.84 4.64
CA ILE A 208 -21.66 12.11 5.24
C ILE A 208 -22.99 12.74 4.83
N GLY A 209 -23.14 14.06 4.93
CA GLY A 209 -24.38 14.75 4.56
C GLY A 209 -24.75 14.49 3.10
N PRO A 210 -23.88 14.81 2.12
CA PRO A 210 -24.13 14.53 0.71
C PRO A 210 -24.42 13.06 0.42
N LEU A 211 -23.76 12.12 1.11
CA LEU A 211 -24.02 10.69 0.95
C LEU A 211 -25.42 10.29 1.45
N ILE A 212 -25.85 10.78 2.61
CA ILE A 212 -27.20 10.52 3.14
C ILE A 212 -28.26 11.11 2.21
N ASP A 213 -28.02 12.32 1.70
CA ASP A 213 -28.93 12.99 0.76
C ASP A 213 -29.02 12.26 -0.59
N ALA A 214 -27.91 11.69 -1.06
CA ALA A 214 -27.87 10.87 -2.27
C ALA A 214 -28.56 9.51 -2.08
N LEU A 215 -28.47 8.93 -0.89
CA LEU A 215 -29.12 7.65 -0.54
C LEU A 215 -30.56 7.82 -0.07
N SER A 216 -31.13 9.04 -0.05
CA SER A 216 -32.51 9.29 0.37
C SER A 216 -33.37 9.90 -0.75
N GLY A 217 -34.63 9.44 -0.82
CA GLY A 217 -35.62 9.92 -1.77
C GLY A 217 -35.94 8.94 -2.90
N LEU A 218 -36.69 9.42 -3.90
CA LEU A 218 -37.12 8.61 -5.06
C LEU A 218 -36.05 8.57 -6.18
N ASP A 219 -35.19 9.59 -6.26
CA ASP A 219 -34.15 9.73 -7.31
C ASP A 219 -32.74 9.33 -6.83
N GLN A 220 -32.66 8.31 -5.96
CA GLN A 220 -31.40 7.89 -5.32
C GLN A 220 -30.29 7.58 -6.32
N GLU A 221 -30.60 6.85 -7.39
CA GLU A 221 -29.61 6.46 -8.38
C GLU A 221 -28.98 7.68 -9.06
N GLN A 222 -29.79 8.63 -9.51
CA GLN A 222 -29.30 9.82 -10.19
C GLN A 222 -28.46 10.71 -9.27
N LYS A 223 -28.92 10.91 -8.02
CA LYS A 223 -28.17 11.69 -7.02
C LYS A 223 -26.85 11.03 -6.62
N PHE A 224 -26.82 9.69 -6.55
CA PHE A 224 -25.60 8.95 -6.25
C PHE A 224 -24.58 9.08 -7.37
N TRP A 225 -25.02 8.97 -8.63
CA TRP A 225 -24.14 9.15 -9.78
C TRP A 225 -23.64 10.59 -9.92
N SER A 226 -24.47 11.59 -9.61
CA SER A 226 -24.03 13.00 -9.58
C SER A 226 -23.03 13.25 -8.46
N LEU A 227 -23.24 12.69 -7.26
CA LEU A 227 -22.29 12.81 -6.15
C LEU A 227 -20.90 12.24 -6.52
N ILE A 228 -20.86 11.12 -7.22
CA ILE A 228 -19.62 10.45 -7.62
C ILE A 228 -18.93 11.14 -8.81
N SER A 229 -19.68 11.87 -9.62
CA SER A 229 -19.18 12.46 -10.87
C SER A 229 -18.88 13.94 -10.74
N ASP A 230 -19.70 14.67 -9.99
CA ASP A 230 -19.80 16.13 -10.07
C ASP A 230 -19.34 16.84 -8.78
N GLU A 231 -19.23 16.13 -7.64
CA GLU A 231 -18.87 16.74 -6.36
C GLU A 231 -17.36 16.64 -6.06
N PRO A 232 -16.56 17.73 -6.26
CA PRO A 232 -15.11 17.69 -6.09
C PRO A 232 -14.70 17.43 -4.65
N GLY A 233 -15.46 17.94 -3.68
CA GLY A 233 -15.18 17.78 -2.26
C GLY A 233 -15.26 16.30 -1.85
N PHE A 234 -16.27 15.59 -2.33
CA PHE A 234 -16.47 14.17 -2.08
C PHE A 234 -15.30 13.33 -2.62
N LEU A 235 -14.88 13.62 -3.85
CA LEU A 235 -13.74 12.96 -4.50
C LEU A 235 -12.42 13.18 -3.73
N LEU A 236 -12.13 14.44 -3.39
CA LEU A 236 -10.89 14.80 -2.70
C LEU A 236 -10.85 14.20 -1.28
N MET A 237 -11.95 14.27 -0.54
CA MET A 237 -12.05 13.69 0.80
C MET A 237 -11.84 12.17 0.77
N THR A 238 -12.38 11.50 -0.25
CA THR A 238 -12.18 10.07 -0.47
C THR A 238 -10.71 9.75 -0.71
N GLN A 239 -10.02 10.50 -1.57
CA GLN A 239 -8.59 10.29 -1.81
C GLN A 239 -7.72 10.55 -0.59
N VAL A 240 -7.97 11.63 0.15
CA VAL A 240 -7.20 11.97 1.36
C VAL A 240 -7.36 10.86 2.39
N SER A 241 -8.58 10.35 2.59
CA SER A 241 -8.86 9.25 3.53
C SER A 241 -8.13 7.96 3.17
N LEU A 242 -8.07 7.64 1.88
CA LEU A 242 -7.27 6.52 1.38
C LEU A 242 -5.78 6.76 1.69
N TRP A 243 -5.22 7.92 1.30
CA TRP A 243 -3.81 8.24 1.53
C TRP A 243 -3.38 8.22 3.00
N LEU A 244 -4.26 8.61 3.93
CA LEU A 244 -3.99 8.56 5.36
C LEU A 244 -4.00 7.12 5.91
N SER A 245 -4.85 6.25 5.36
CA SER A 245 -5.01 4.87 5.81
C SER A 245 -3.94 3.93 5.23
N MET A 246 -3.51 4.18 3.99
CA MET A 246 -2.61 3.30 3.24
C MET A 246 -1.25 3.02 3.90
N PRO A 247 -0.56 3.98 4.56
CA PRO A 247 0.70 3.71 5.26
C PRO A 247 0.61 2.55 6.24
N VAL A 248 -0.47 2.48 7.03
CA VAL A 248 -0.68 1.41 8.01
C VAL A 248 -0.75 0.05 7.31
N LEU A 249 -1.63 -0.05 6.31
CA LEU A 249 -1.87 -1.29 5.57
C LEU A 249 -0.62 -1.76 4.83
N ARG A 250 0.10 -0.84 4.19
CA ARG A 250 1.25 -1.17 3.36
C ARG A 250 2.47 -1.59 4.17
N ILE A 251 2.69 -0.96 5.34
CA ILE A 251 3.75 -1.35 6.27
C ILE A 251 3.41 -2.71 6.87
N ALA A 252 2.16 -2.96 7.27
CA ALA A 252 1.75 -4.26 7.77
C ALA A 252 1.97 -5.37 6.72
N TRP A 253 1.67 -5.08 5.45
CA TRP A 253 1.96 -5.99 4.33
C TRP A 253 3.46 -6.24 4.12
N PHE A 254 4.28 -5.20 4.28
CA PHE A 254 5.74 -5.35 4.25
C PHE A 254 6.25 -6.24 5.40
N VAL A 255 5.71 -6.09 6.61
CA VAL A 255 6.06 -6.97 7.74
C VAL A 255 5.64 -8.42 7.47
N CYS A 256 4.49 -8.64 6.85
CA CYS A 256 4.06 -9.98 6.39
C CYS A 256 5.08 -10.60 5.44
N TYR A 257 5.63 -9.82 4.50
CA TYR A 257 6.70 -10.28 3.62
C TYR A 257 7.95 -10.71 4.42
N LEU A 258 8.40 -9.90 5.39
CA LEU A 258 9.56 -10.25 6.22
C LEU A 258 9.32 -11.54 7.00
N ASP A 259 8.14 -11.71 7.61
CA ASP A 259 7.79 -12.95 8.32
C ASP A 259 7.78 -14.17 7.37
N GLN A 260 7.29 -14.01 6.13
CA GLN A 260 7.32 -15.09 5.14
C GLN A 260 8.76 -15.49 4.78
N ARG A 261 9.63 -14.50 4.59
CA ARG A 261 11.06 -14.70 4.33
C ARG A 261 11.76 -15.41 5.51
N ILE A 262 11.50 -14.97 6.74
CA ILE A 262 12.05 -15.59 7.95
C ILE A 262 11.64 -17.07 8.03
N ARG A 263 10.37 -17.38 7.74
CA ARG A 263 9.86 -18.76 7.79
C ARG A 263 10.39 -19.67 6.70
N ASN A 264 10.46 -19.17 5.47
CA ASN A 264 10.76 -20.01 4.32
C ASN A 264 12.27 -20.13 4.05
N GLU A 265 13.04 -19.11 4.40
CA GLU A 265 14.47 -19.02 4.05
C GLU A 265 15.38 -19.05 5.25
N CYS A 266 14.81 -19.16 6.46
CA CYS A 266 15.54 -19.00 7.72
C CYS A 266 16.47 -17.80 7.60
N TRP A 267 15.95 -16.63 7.22
CA TRP A 267 16.74 -15.45 6.81
C TRP A 267 17.87 -15.09 7.79
N ASP A 268 17.75 -15.50 9.06
CA ASP A 268 18.85 -15.55 10.03
C ASP A 268 20.15 -16.20 9.52
N LEU A 269 20.09 -17.33 8.80
CA LEU A 269 21.25 -18.05 8.25
C LEU A 269 21.91 -17.30 7.10
N ASP A 270 21.15 -16.73 6.16
CA ASP A 270 21.71 -15.91 5.07
C ASP A 270 22.34 -14.61 5.63
N LEU A 271 21.75 -14.04 6.68
CA LEU A 271 22.30 -12.88 7.39
C LEU A 271 23.56 -13.25 8.18
N GLN A 272 23.59 -14.41 8.84
CA GLN A 272 24.79 -14.93 9.50
C GLN A 272 25.92 -15.15 8.49
N PHE A 273 25.65 -15.73 7.32
CA PHE A 273 26.67 -15.90 6.28
C PHE A 273 27.20 -14.58 5.74
N ARG A 274 26.35 -13.56 5.60
CA ARG A 274 26.79 -12.22 5.16
C ARG A 274 27.63 -11.49 6.23
N MET A 275 27.25 -11.61 7.50
CA MET A 275 28.05 -11.04 8.59
C MET A 275 29.39 -11.76 8.73
N GLU A 276 29.43 -13.09 8.59
CA GLU A 276 30.67 -13.85 8.66
C GLU A 276 31.58 -13.57 7.45
N ALA A 277 30.99 -13.38 6.25
CA ALA A 277 31.75 -12.94 5.09
C ALA A 277 32.41 -11.56 5.30
N ILE A 278 31.67 -10.59 5.86
CA ILE A 278 32.22 -9.27 6.22
C ILE A 278 33.32 -9.42 7.28
N ARG A 279 33.13 -10.27 8.30
CA ARG A 279 34.14 -10.53 9.32
C ARG A 279 35.43 -11.10 8.73
N LEU A 280 35.31 -12.05 7.80
CA LEU A 280 36.45 -12.66 7.10
C LEU A 280 37.16 -11.65 6.19
N GLU A 281 36.44 -10.75 5.53
CA GLU A 281 37.03 -9.65 4.74
C GLU A 281 37.82 -8.66 5.59
N HIS A 282 37.43 -8.43 6.85
CA HIS A 282 38.17 -7.55 7.78
C HIS A 282 39.32 -8.27 8.50
N ALA A 283 39.38 -9.60 8.46
CA ALA A 283 40.42 -10.41 9.07
C ALA A 283 41.54 -10.81 8.10
N ALA A 284 41.36 -10.55 6.80
CA ALA A 284 42.35 -10.71 5.74
C ALA A 284 43.05 -9.37 5.43
#